data_AF-A0A8T5F1W0-F1
#
_entry.id   AF-A0A8T5F1W0-F1
#
_cell.length_a   1.000
_cell.length_b   1.000
_cell.length_c   1.000
_cell.angle_alpha   90.00
_cell.angle_beta   90.00
_cell.angle_gamma   90.00
#
_symmetry.space_group_name_H-M   'P 1'
#
loop_
_entity.id
_entity.type
_entity.pdbx_description
1 polymer ?
#
loop_
_entity_poly.entity_id
_entity_poly.type
_entity_poly.pdbx_seq_one_letter_code
_entity_poly.pdbx_strand_id
1 'polypeptide(L)'
;MELNELTKKVEQVSSSYANEFNFNRDNDWFMFKLQEEIGELTQKYLMMTSRGRQKGLSKDQIRNDFELEVADVLCQVLLLANHNNVNVMDKINSKWLRRLNQE
;
A
#
# COMPACT_ATOMS: atom_id res chain seq x y z
N MET A 1 16.56 4.11 -3.21
CA MET A 1 15.81 5.00 -2.30
C MET A 1 15.65 4.23 -1.00
N GLU A 2 16.15 4.77 0.11
CA GLU A 2 15.95 4.18 1.44
C GLU A 2 14.45 4.21 1.80
N LEU A 3 13.94 3.24 2.56
CA LEU A 3 12.50 3.12 2.88
C LEU A 3 11.93 4.42 3.50
N ASN A 4 12.74 5.12 4.29
CA ASN A 4 12.39 6.41 4.89
C ASN A 4 12.21 7.52 3.84
N GLU A 5 13.05 7.54 2.81
CA GLU A 5 12.94 8.51 1.72
C GLU A 5 11.70 8.23 0.87
N LEU A 6 11.39 6.95 0.61
CA LEU A 6 10.15 6.54 -0.04
C LEU A 6 8.93 7.02 0.76
N THR A 7 8.91 6.71 2.06
CA THR A 7 7.80 7.07 2.95
C THR A 7 7.54 8.58 2.95
N LYS A 8 8.60 9.41 2.96
CA LYS A 8 8.47 10.87 2.88
C LYS A 8 7.84 11.33 1.56
N LYS A 9 8.24 10.76 0.42
CA LYS A 9 7.66 11.12 -0.89
C LYS A 9 6.19 10.71 -0.99
N VAL A 10 5.87 9.50 -0.53
CA VAL A 10 4.49 9.00 -0.49
C VAL A 10 3.62 9.87 0.42
N GLU A 11 4.13 10.28 1.58
CA GLU A 11 3.44 11.20 2.50
C GLU A 11 3.16 12.56 1.87
N GLN A 12 4.09 13.11 1.08
CA GLN A 12 3.87 14.35 0.34
C GLN A 12 2.74 14.23 -0.68
N VAL A 13 2.69 13.12 -1.42
CA VAL A 13 1.63 12.85 -2.40
C VAL A 13 0.27 12.71 -1.69
N SER A 14 0.21 11.87 -0.65
CA SER A 14 -1.02 11.64 0.13
C SER A 14 -1.53 12.92 0.81
N SER A 15 -0.64 13.75 1.35
CA SER A 15 -0.99 15.05 1.93
C SER A 15 -1.55 16.01 0.88
N SER A 16 -0.94 16.05 -0.30
CA SER A 16 -1.38 16.92 -1.40
C SER A 16 -2.77 16.54 -1.87
N TYR A 17 -3.06 15.25 -1.96
CA TYR A 17 -4.38 14.73 -2.29
C TYR A 17 -5.44 15.11 -1.24
N ALA A 18 -5.13 14.98 0.06
CA ALA A 18 -6.05 15.40 1.12
C ALA A 18 -6.38 16.89 1.08
N ASN A 19 -5.38 17.72 0.76
CA ASN A 19 -5.56 19.16 0.59
C ASN A 19 -6.41 19.49 -0.65
N GLU A 20 -6.18 18.80 -1.76
CA GLU A 20 -6.92 19.00 -3.02
C GLU A 20 -8.41 18.67 -2.85
N PHE A 21 -8.72 17.55 -2.18
CA PHE A 21 -10.10 17.06 -1.99
C PHE A 21 -10.73 17.51 -0.67
N ASN A 22 -10.03 18.34 0.11
CA ASN A 22 -10.49 18.96 1.36
C ASN A 22 -11.09 17.97 2.38
N PHE A 23 -10.36 16.90 2.67
CA PHE A 23 -10.72 15.95 3.71
C PHE A 23 -9.58 15.74 4.71
N ASN A 24 -9.93 15.32 5.92
CA ASN A 24 -8.96 15.06 6.98
C ASN A 24 -8.51 13.60 6.95
N ARG A 25 -7.19 13.38 6.95
CA ARG A 25 -6.57 12.06 7.17
C ARG A 25 -6.45 11.78 8.67
N ASP A 26 -7.57 11.56 9.33
CA ASP A 26 -7.60 11.23 10.76
C ASP A 26 -7.05 9.82 11.04
N ASN A 27 -7.03 9.41 12.32
CA ASN A 27 -6.46 8.12 12.72
C ASN A 27 -7.14 6.94 12.03
N ASP A 28 -8.47 7.00 11.87
CA ASP A 28 -9.26 5.92 11.29
C ASP A 28 -9.10 5.89 9.77
N TRP A 29 -8.94 7.06 9.14
CA TRP A 29 -8.74 7.18 7.70
C TRP A 29 -7.59 6.31 7.19
N PHE A 30 -6.44 6.27 7.85
CA PHE A 30 -5.30 5.46 7.37
C PHE A 30 -5.62 3.97 7.35
N MET A 31 -6.36 3.48 8.36
CA MET A 31 -6.78 2.09 8.45
C MET A 31 -7.87 1.75 7.43
N PHE A 32 -8.87 2.62 7.26
CA PHE A 32 -9.95 2.40 6.31
C PHE A 32 -9.48 2.51 4.86
N LYS A 33 -8.59 3.46 4.56
CA LYS A 33 -7.97 3.54 3.24
C LYS A 33 -7.11 2.30 2.95
N LEU A 34 -6.40 1.75 3.94
CA LEU A 34 -5.71 0.46 3.77
C LEU A 34 -6.69 -0.68 3.44
N GLN A 35 -7.85 -0.74 4.09
CA GLN A 35 -8.88 -1.72 3.77
C GLN A 35 -9.41 -1.55 2.33
N GLU A 36 -9.61 -0.31 1.89
CA GLU A 36 -10.00 0.04 0.53
C GLU A 36 -8.98 -0.49 -0.50
N GLU A 37 -7.68 -0.17 -0.34
CA GLU A 37 -6.61 -0.64 -1.22
C GLU A 37 -6.53 -2.18 -1.28
N ILE A 38 -6.72 -2.86 -0.14
CA ILE A 38 -6.76 -4.33 -0.10
C ILE A 38 -7.96 -4.87 -0.89
N GLY A 39 -9.10 -4.17 -0.84
CA GLY A 39 -10.29 -4.51 -1.62
C GLY A 39 -10.05 -4.37 -3.13
N GLU A 40 -9.41 -3.28 -3.55
CA GLU A 40 -9.04 -3.03 -4.95
C GLU A 40 -8.01 -4.05 -5.45
N LEU A 41 -6.95 -4.31 -4.67
CA LEU A 41 -5.99 -5.39 -4.92
C LEU A 41 -6.67 -6.75 -5.06
N THR A 42 -7.61 -7.07 -4.16
CA THR A 42 -8.36 -8.33 -4.21
C THR A 42 -9.18 -8.43 -5.50
N GLN A 43 -9.85 -7.35 -5.91
CA GLN A 43 -10.59 -7.31 -7.17
C GLN A 43 -9.68 -7.58 -8.36
N LYS A 44 -8.54 -6.87 -8.48
CA LYS A 44 -7.60 -7.05 -9.60
C LYS A 44 -6.96 -8.43 -9.59
N TYR A 45 -6.64 -8.98 -8.42
CA TYR A 45 -6.15 -10.36 -8.29
C TYR A 45 -7.17 -11.39 -8.79
N LEU A 46 -8.46 -11.23 -8.46
CA LEU A 46 -9.52 -12.11 -8.97
C LEU A 46 -9.67 -11.97 -10.49
N MET A 47 -9.59 -10.75 -11.04
CA MET A 47 -9.61 -10.53 -12.49
C MET A 47 -8.42 -11.22 -13.17
N MET A 48 -7.20 -11.01 -12.66
CA MET A 48 -5.95 -11.60 -13.16
C MET A 48 -6.00 -13.13 -13.15
N THR A 49 -6.60 -13.71 -12.12
CA THR A 49 -6.76 -15.18 -11.98
C THR A 49 -8.03 -15.72 -12.63
N SER A 50 -8.70 -14.94 -13.49
CA SER A 50 -9.93 -15.33 -14.22
C SER A 50 -11.12 -15.74 -13.34
N ARG A 51 -11.14 -15.29 -12.08
CA ARG A 51 -12.25 -15.50 -11.12
C ARG A 51 -13.14 -14.26 -10.95
N GLY A 52 -12.72 -13.12 -11.49
CA GLY A 52 -13.47 -11.86 -11.51
C GLY A 52 -14.03 -11.52 -12.89
N ARG A 53 -14.98 -10.57 -12.94
CA ARG A 53 -15.48 -10.00 -14.21
C ARG A 53 -14.37 -9.18 -14.87
N GLN A 54 -14.08 -9.45 -16.13
CA GLN A 54 -12.98 -8.82 -16.87
C GLN A 54 -13.27 -7.37 -17.29
N LYS A 55 -14.54 -6.94 -17.28
CA LYS A 55 -14.99 -5.57 -17.58
C LYS A 55 -14.44 -4.99 -18.91
N GLY A 56 -14.16 -5.85 -19.89
CA GLY A 56 -13.62 -5.43 -21.19
C GLY A 56 -12.12 -5.10 -21.20
N LEU A 57 -11.40 -5.32 -20.09
CA LEU A 57 -9.96 -5.12 -20.02
C LEU A 57 -9.19 -6.28 -20.66
N SER A 58 -8.06 -5.97 -21.29
CA SER A 58 -7.10 -6.96 -21.76
C SER A 58 -6.34 -7.59 -20.58
N LYS A 59 -5.72 -8.76 -20.82
CA LYS A 59 -4.88 -9.43 -19.80
C LYS A 59 -3.74 -8.54 -19.33
N ASP A 60 -3.12 -7.78 -20.23
CA ASP A 60 -2.00 -6.90 -19.91
C ASP A 60 -2.47 -5.70 -19.07
N GLN A 61 -3.64 -5.13 -19.37
CA GLN A 61 -4.25 -4.08 -18.55
C GLN A 61 -4.54 -4.58 -17.14
N ILE A 62 -5.14 -5.76 -17.02
CA ILE A 62 -5.44 -6.35 -15.70
C ILE A 62 -4.17 -6.63 -14.91
N ARG A 63 -3.12 -7.09 -15.57
CA ARG A 63 -1.83 -7.34 -14.93
C ARG A 63 -1.19 -6.05 -14.44
N ASN A 64 -1.18 -5.01 -15.27
CA ASN A 64 -0.68 -3.69 -14.90
C ASN A 64 -1.48 -3.12 -13.72
N ASP A 65 -2.81 -3.17 -13.78
CA ASP A 65 -3.66 -2.70 -12.69
C ASP A 65 -3.33 -3.44 -11.38
N PHE A 66 -3.22 -4.78 -11.42
CA PHE A 66 -2.82 -5.55 -10.25
C PHE A 66 -1.47 -5.10 -9.66
N GLU A 67 -0.48 -4.78 -10.50
CA GLU A 67 0.82 -4.30 -10.04
C GLU A 67 0.74 -2.91 -9.40
N LEU A 68 -0.13 -2.04 -9.91
CA LEU A 68 -0.41 -0.74 -9.30
C LEU A 68 -1.05 -0.90 -7.91
N GLU A 69 -2.07 -1.76 -7.78
CA GLU A 69 -2.72 -2.01 -6.48
C GLU A 69 -1.76 -2.60 -5.43
N VAL A 70 -0.79 -3.42 -5.86
CA VAL A 70 0.26 -3.91 -4.95
C VAL A 70 1.11 -2.75 -4.43
N ALA A 71 1.43 -1.78 -5.29
CA ALA A 71 2.15 -0.58 -4.89
C ALA A 71 1.31 0.30 -3.95
N ASP A 72 0.01 0.46 -4.22
CA ASP A 72 -0.90 1.25 -3.38
C ASP A 72 -1.05 0.66 -1.98
N VAL A 73 -1.24 -0.66 -1.86
CA VAL A 73 -1.24 -1.35 -0.56
C VAL A 73 0.07 -1.12 0.20
N LEU A 74 1.23 -1.25 -0.47
CA LEU A 74 2.52 -1.00 0.17
C LEU A 74 2.66 0.45 0.64
N CYS A 75 2.32 1.41 -0.21
CA CYS A 75 2.36 2.84 0.10
C CYS A 75 1.45 3.17 1.29
N GLN A 76 0.23 2.62 1.33
CA GLN A 76 -0.72 2.86 2.41
C GLN A 76 -0.26 2.22 3.73
N VAL A 77 0.42 1.06 3.69
CA VAL A 77 1.09 0.50 4.88
C VAL A 77 2.18 1.44 5.41
N LEU A 78 2.99 2.03 4.53
CA LEU A 78 4.04 2.98 4.92
C LEU A 78 3.44 4.26 5.53
N LEU A 79 2.35 4.78 4.94
CA LEU A 79 1.61 5.93 5.47
C LEU A 79 1.04 5.64 6.86
N LEU A 80 0.37 4.50 7.04
CA LEU A 80 -0.17 4.07 8.32
C LEU A 80 0.93 3.92 9.38
N ALA A 81 2.06 3.33 9.01
CA ALA A 81 3.21 3.18 9.90
C ALA A 81 3.81 4.54 10.30
N ASN A 82 3.98 5.44 9.33
CA ASN A 82 4.49 6.80 9.56
C ASN A 82 3.57 7.59 10.50
N HIS A 83 2.25 7.56 10.27
CA HIS A 83 1.24 8.20 11.12
C HIS A 83 1.30 7.71 12.58
N ASN A 84 1.58 6.43 12.78
CA ASN A 84 1.70 5.80 14.10
C ASN A 84 3.13 5.79 14.66
N ASN A 85 4.08 6.50 14.04
CA ASN A 85 5.49 6.56 14.46
C ASN A 85 6.19 5.19 14.54
N VAL A 86 5.83 4.26 13.64
CA VAL A 86 6.42 2.92 13.58
C VAL A 86 7.64 2.91 12.66
N ASN A 87 8.82 2.61 13.22
CA ASN A 87 10.00 2.31 12.40
C ASN A 87 9.88 0.89 11.81
N VAL A 88 9.38 0.81 10.58
CA VAL A 88 9.13 -0.45 9.86
C VAL A 88 10.41 -1.26 9.68
N MET A 89 11.53 -0.61 9.30
CA MET A 89 12.81 -1.30 9.09
C MET A 89 13.31 -1.97 10.37
N ASP A 90 13.26 -1.28 11.50
CA ASP A 90 13.66 -1.85 12.79
C ASP A 90 12.78 -3.06 13.17
N LYS A 91 11.47 -3.00 12.90
CA LYS A 91 10.55 -4.11 13.19
C LYS A 91 10.74 -5.29 12.23
N ILE A 92 11.06 -5.05 10.96
CA ILE A 92 11.43 -6.11 10.02
C ILE A 92 12.73 -6.79 10.49
N ASN A 93 13.75 -6.01 10.84
CA ASN A 93 15.03 -6.52 11.33
C ASN A 93 14.85 -7.39 12.58
N SER A 94 14.17 -6.86 13.60
CA SER A 94 14.01 -7.52 14.90
C SER A 94 13.06 -8.72 14.89
N LYS A 95 12.05 -8.75 14.01
CA LYS A 95 11.04 -9.82 13.96
C LYS A 95 11.35 -10.90 12.91
N TRP A 96 11.67 -10.49 11.68
CA TRP A 96 11.79 -11.37 10.52
C TRP A 96 13.24 -11.73 10.24
N LEU A 97 14.10 -10.73 10.06
CA LEU A 97 15.48 -10.97 9.61
C LEU A 97 16.36 -11.56 10.72
N ARG A 98 16.00 -11.39 11.99
CA ARG A 98 16.64 -12.11 13.11
C ARG A 98 16.73 -13.62 12.86
N ARG A 99 15.79 -14.22 12.13
CA ARG A 99 15.77 -15.66 11.83
C ARG A 99 16.88 -16.11 10.88
N LEU A 100 17.50 -15.20 10.13
CA LEU A 100 18.62 -15.50 9.24
C LEU A 100 19.95 -15.62 9.99
N ASN A 101 20.03 -15.08 11.20
CA ASN A 101 21.23 -15.09 12.04
C ASN A 101 21.17 -16.16 13.15
N GLN A 102 20.20 -17.07 13.06
CA GLN A 102 20.05 -18.22 13.97
C GLN A 102 20.67 -19.45 13.30
N GLU A 103 21.99 -19.45 13.17
CA GLU A 103 22.79 -20.68 12.98
C GLU A 103 23.27 -21.20 14.34
#